data_AF-A0A968AXD6-F1
#
_entry.id   AF-A0A968AXD6-F1
#
_cell.length_a   1.000
_cell.length_b   1.000
_cell.length_c   1.000
_cell.angle_alpha   90.00
_cell.angle_beta   90.00
_cell.angle_gamma   90.00
#
_symmetry.space_group_name_H-M   'P 1'
#
loop_
_entity.id
_entity.type
_entity.pdbx_description
1 polymer ?
#
loop_
_entity_poly.entity_id
_entity_poly.type
_entity_poly.pdbx_seq_one_letter_code
_entity_poly.pdbx_strand_id
1 'polypeptide(L)'
;ESLGLVGESGCGKSTLTRAILGLEQVQQGWIRLDGQPVFDRGRVNRDVRRRMQVVFQDPYGSFNPRHRVERLVTEPFHLLDD
;
A
#
# COMPACT_ATOMS: atom_id res chain seq x y z
N GLU A 1 -0.51 -17.79 -0.56
CA GLU A 1 -1.65 -17.82 0.38
C GLU A 1 -2.62 -16.72 -0.02
N SER A 2 -3.92 -16.90 0.24
CA SER A 2 -4.94 -15.87 0.02
C SER A 2 -5.73 -15.67 1.30
N LEU A 3 -5.73 -14.45 1.82
CA LEU A 3 -6.39 -14.06 3.07
C LEU A 3 -7.41 -12.96 2.80
N GLY A 4 -8.60 -13.10 3.37
CA GLY A 4 -9.65 -12.09 3.32
C GLY A 4 -9.89 -11.44 4.69
N LEU A 5 -10.11 -10.12 4.70
CA LEU A 5 -10.49 -9.37 5.90
C LEU A 5 -11.92 -8.83 5.73
N VAL A 6 -12.84 -9.31 6.57
CA VAL A 6 -14.27 -8.95 6.53
C VAL A 6 -14.75 -8.37 7.86
N GLY A 7 -15.81 -7.56 7.81
CA GLY A 7 -16.38 -6.91 8.99
C GLY A 7 -17.26 -5.73 8.61
N GLU A 8 -18.01 -5.19 9.56
CA GLU A 8 -18.97 -4.10 9.36
C GLU A 8 -18.31 -2.79 8.88
N SER A 9 -19.10 -1.90 8.26
CA SER A 9 -18.60 -0.57 7.90
C SER A 9 -18.09 0.17 9.14
N GLY A 10 -16.92 0.82 9.02
CA GLY A 10 -16.30 1.53 10.14
C GLY A 10 -15.47 0.69 11.11
N CYS A 11 -15.44 -0.65 11.00
CA CYS A 11 -14.67 -1.49 11.93
C CYS A 11 -13.13 -1.44 11.75
N GLY A 12 -12.61 -0.54 10.90
CA GLY A 12 -11.16 -0.30 10.75
C GLY A 12 -10.45 -1.07 9.64
N LYS A 13 -11.14 -1.83 8.77
CA LYS A 13 -10.50 -2.60 7.67
C LYS A 13 -9.59 -1.75 6.78
N SER A 14 -10.10 -0.60 6.33
CA SER A 14 -9.35 0.31 5.45
C SER A 14 -8.18 0.95 6.18
N THR A 15 -8.32 1.22 7.47
CA THR A 15 -7.23 1.72 8.33
C THR A 15 -6.13 0.67 8.47
N LEU A 16 -6.48 -0.58 8.79
CA LEU A 16 -5.53 -1.68 8.86
C LEU A 16 -4.82 -1.91 7.52
N THR A 17 -5.56 -1.89 6.41
CA THR A 17 -4.99 -2.04 5.06
C THR A 17 -4.00 -0.92 4.75
N ARG A 18 -4.34 0.34 5.08
CA ARG A 18 -3.42 1.49 4.94
C ARG A 18 -2.17 1.34 5.82
N ALA A 19 -2.32 0.85 7.05
CA ALA A 19 -1.17 0.58 7.93
C ALA A 19 -0.25 -0.51 7.39
N ILE A 20 -0.81 -1.60 6.85
CA ILE A 20 -0.04 -2.67 6.20
C ILE A 20 0.74 -2.12 5.00
N LEU A 21 0.11 -1.25 4.22
CA LEU A 21 0.74 -0.57 3.08
C LEU A 21 1.70 0.56 3.50
N GLY A 22 1.92 0.82 4.79
CA GLY A 22 2.78 1.92 5.23
C GLY A 22 2.23 3.32 4.90
N LEU A 23 0.93 3.44 4.62
CA LEU A 23 0.24 4.71 4.34
C LEU A 23 -0.30 5.38 5.60
N GLU A 24 -0.39 4.65 6.71
CA GLU A 24 -0.87 5.12 8.01
C GLU A 24 0.08 4.59 9.10
N GLN A 25 0.50 5.42 10.05
CA GLN A 25 1.39 4.97 11.12
C GLN A 25 0.64 4.10 12.14
N VAL A 26 1.31 3.07 12.63
CA VAL A 26 0.81 2.28 13.77
C VAL A 26 1.18 2.95 15.08
N GLN A 27 0.22 3.06 15.99
CA GLN A 27 0.46 3.63 17.32
C GLN A 27 1.30 2.68 18.18
N GLN A 28 1.06 1.38 18.06
CA GLN A 28 1.75 0.32 18.79
C GLN A 28 1.83 -0.96 17.95
N GLY A 29 2.72 -1.89 18.34
CA GLY A 29 2.95 -3.15 17.64
C GLY A 29 3.87 -3.01 16.43
N TRP A 30 3.95 -4.08 15.63
CA TRP A 30 4.79 -4.12 14.43
C TRP A 30 4.09 -4.85 13.30
N ILE A 31 4.35 -4.40 12.08
CA ILE A 31 3.95 -5.07 10.84
C ILE A 31 5.23 -5.49 10.11
N ARG A 32 5.29 -6.75 9.67
CA ARG A 32 6.42 -7.30 8.94
C ARG A 32 5.96 -7.95 7.64
N LEU A 33 6.73 -7.77 6.57
CA LEU A 33 6.60 -8.50 5.32
C LEU A 33 7.89 -9.30 5.09
N ASP A 34 7.77 -10.63 5.02
CA ASP A 34 8.90 -11.56 4.93
C ASP A 34 9.96 -11.33 6.01
N GLY A 35 9.51 -11.14 7.25
CA GLY A 35 10.37 -10.86 8.40
C GLY A 35 10.93 -9.43 8.47
N GLN A 36 10.79 -8.62 7.41
CA GLN A 36 11.27 -7.25 7.36
C GLN A 36 10.22 -6.25 7.84
N PRO A 37 10.58 -5.25 8.67
CA PRO A 37 9.61 -4.32 9.22
C PRO A 37 9.09 -3.33 8.16
N VAL A 38 7.78 -3.10 8.13
CA VAL A 38 7.14 -2.08 7.27
C VAL A 38 7.55 -0.67 7.67
N PHE A 39 7.77 -0.46 8.97
CA PHE A 39 8.29 0.78 9.53
C PHE A 39 9.64 0.53 10.20
N ASP A 40 10.66 1.30 9.81
CA ASP A 40 11.95 1.33 10.47
C ASP A 40 12.15 2.69 11.16
N ARG A 41 12.36 2.69 12.47
CA ARG A 41 12.53 3.90 13.31
C ARG A 41 11.45 4.97 13.05
N GLY A 42 10.20 4.54 12.90
CA GLY A 42 9.04 5.42 12.66
C GLY A 42 8.92 5.95 11.23
N ARG A 43 9.76 5.49 10.30
CA ARG A 43 9.68 5.83 8.86
C ARG A 43 9.30 4.61 8.05
N VAL A 44 8.64 4.82 6.92
CA VAL A 44 8.30 3.72 6.00
C VAL A 44 9.58 3.11 5.44
N ASN A 45 9.72 1.79 5.57
CA ASN A 45 10.78 1.03 4.92
C ASN A 45 10.48 0.92 3.42
N ARG A 46 11.24 1.66 2.61
CA ARG A 46 11.02 1.74 1.16
C ARG A 46 11.23 0.40 0.46
N ASP A 47 12.19 -0.40 0.90
CA ASP A 47 12.49 -1.71 0.28
C ASP A 47 11.35 -2.71 0.51
N VAL A 48 10.74 -2.66 1.70
CA VAL A 48 9.53 -3.43 1.98
C VAL A 48 8.35 -2.89 1.17
N ARG A 49 8.17 -1.57 1.14
CA ARG A 49 7.05 -0.91 0.44
C ARG A 49 7.02 -1.22 -1.06
N ARG A 50 8.18 -1.25 -1.72
CA ARG A 50 8.33 -1.58 -3.15
C ARG A 50 7.79 -2.96 -3.52
N ARG A 51 7.77 -3.89 -2.56
CA ARG A 51 7.27 -5.27 -2.74
C ARG A 51 5.75 -5.39 -2.57
N MET A 52 5.04 -4.28 -2.31
CA MET A 52 3.60 -4.26 -2.08
C MET A 52 2.86 -3.53 -3.20
N GLN A 53 1.96 -4.23 -3.87
CA GLN A 53 1.07 -3.65 -4.88
C GLN A 53 -0.36 -3.58 -4.32
N VAL A 54 -1.06 -2.48 -4.61
CA VAL A 54 -2.41 -2.24 -4.08
C VAL A 54 -3.37 -1.91 -5.22
N VAL A 55 -4.56 -2.48 -5.15
CA VAL A 55 -5.73 -2.04 -5.90
C VAL A 55 -6.74 -1.49 -4.90
N PHE A 56 -7.05 -0.20 -4.99
CA PHE A 56 -7.99 0.45 -4.09
C PHE A 56 -9.44 0.11 -4.46
N GLN A 57 -10.34 0.20 -3.47
CA GLN A 57 -11.77 -0.07 -3.66
C GLN A 57 -12.42 0.85 -4.71
N ASP A 58 -11.96 2.11 -4.78
CA ASP A 58 -12.25 3.01 -5.90
C ASP A 58 -11.02 3.09 -6.80
N PRO A 59 -10.97 2.31 -7.90
CA PRO A 59 -9.86 2.35 -8.83
C PRO A 59 -9.83 3.65 -9.64
N TYR A 60 -10.98 4.32 -9.84
CA TYR A 60 -11.06 5.53 -10.66
C TYR A 60 -10.32 6.70 -10.03
N GLY A 61 -10.37 6.82 -8.70
CA GLY A 61 -9.59 7.81 -7.97
C GLY A 61 -8.08 7.69 -8.11
N SER A 62 -7.57 6.54 -8.59
CA SER A 62 -6.13 6.31 -8.81
C SER A 62 -5.66 6.73 -10.21
N PHE A 63 -6.58 6.97 -11.16
CA PHE A 63 -6.23 7.35 -12.53
C PHE A 63 -6.21 8.87 -12.70
N ASN A 64 -5.14 9.39 -13.31
CA ASN A 64 -5.11 10.76 -13.79
C ASN A 64 -5.71 10.80 -15.21
N PRO A 65 -6.90 11.40 -15.42
CA PRO A 65 -7.57 11.41 -16.72
C PRO A 65 -6.82 12.23 -17.78
N ARG A 66 -5.80 13.02 -17.38
CA ARG A 66 -4.92 13.72 -18.32
C ARG A 66 -3.88 12.80 -18.96
N HIS A 67 -3.70 11.59 -18.46
CA HIS A 67 -2.72 10.63 -18.97
C HIS A 67 -3.40 9.55 -19.81
N ARG A 68 -2.69 9.11 -20.86
CA ARG A 68 -3.10 7.95 -21.67
C ARG A 68 -2.99 6.67 -20.83
N VAL A 69 -3.79 5.66 -21.20
CA VAL A 69 -3.75 4.33 -20.59
C VAL A 69 -2.32 3.77 -20.56
N GLU A 70 -1.57 3.90 -21.67
CA GLU A 70 -0.17 3.45 -21.75
C GLU A 70 0.69 4.05 -20.62
N ARG A 71 0.55 5.36 -20.37
CA ARG A 71 1.33 6.08 -19.36
C ARG A 71 0.92 5.69 -17.96
N LEU A 72 -0.39 5.48 -17.73
CA LEU A 72 -0.90 5.04 -16.43
C LEU A 72 -0.40 3.63 -16.07
N VAL A 73 -0.37 2.72 -17.05
CA VAL A 73 0.11 1.34 -16.85
C VAL A 73 1.63 1.30 -16.70
N THR A 74 2.38 2.16 -17.40
CA THR A 74 3.85 2.15 -17.32
C THR A 74 4.45 3.02 -16.23
N GLU A 75 3.66 3.88 -15.57
CA GLU A 75 4.15 4.81 -14.56
C GLU A 75 4.99 4.15 -13.44
N PRO A 76 4.60 2.98 -12.88
CA PRO A 76 5.38 2.32 -11.84
C PRO A 76 6.79 1.88 -12.27
N PHE A 77 7.03 1.64 -13.57
CA PHE A 77 8.37 1.30 -14.08
C PHE A 77 9.35 2.48 -14.06
N HIS A 78 8.86 3.69 -13.78
CA HIS A 78 9.67 4.91 -13.78
C HIS A 78 9.72 5.60 -12.42
N LEU A 79 9.05 5.06 -11.39
CA LEU A 79 8.92 5.68 -10.07
C LEU A 79 10.05 5.32 -9.10
N LEU A 80 10.80 4.26 -9.37
CA LEU A 80 11.83 3.76 -8.47
C LEU A 80 13.19 3.91 -9.14
N ASP A 81 14.14 4.51 -8.44
CA ASP A 81 15.56 4.44 -8.80
C ASP A 81 16.02 2.97 -8.75
N ASP A 82 16.93 2.58 -9.66
CA ASP A 82 17.57 1.25 -9.71
C ASP A 82 18.32 0.90 -8.41
#